data_AF-A0A402CW00-F1
#
_entry.id   AF-A0A402CW00-F1
#
_cell.length_a   1.000
_cell.length_b   1.000
_cell.length_c   1.000
_cell.angle_alpha   90.00
_cell.angle_beta   90.00
_cell.angle_gamma   90.00
#
_symmetry.space_group_name_H-M   'P 1'
#
loop_
_entity.id
_entity.type
_entity.pdbx_description
1 polymer ?
#
loop_
_entity_poly.entity_id
_entity_poly.type
_entity_poly.pdbx_seq_one_letter_code
_entity_poly.pdbx_strand_id
1 'polypeptide(L)'
;MPISVDSLTIEDFTNSRWREVVVEAKNRDCADYTFAFSIKADEAQAAGDEKRRDLFAMLSALTSMWIDTDDASDPLKPLWNSNSVNSHVTTNFASASDYLTSILPHVNDPELKARIADVIWLCKRDYKVGREASIAYMNAAEIDADRGGVDPISRLERAIDLAARANHHDLLADITKHIETGLTTFDGTEASDIPACLMKLLQKRKAGDPGQYAALAETFALAAESRGDWHSARAYWDIQANWYGIAQDDERAHSARLHSAETFVVEAEARIASGESQSHMIGAHFMEKAIHALRAVGGQQERIAELHRRLLDHQEHAVSEMGTVSFEEDATEIVTLAMSRVADKSLYDAIFALALIARSPSVETLKEQAQWQRVNSIASLIPMRHINAMGRTVARNDPPEDGESHDEANLRLEMYHCANQGRSINAQALIEPARLQILREHTVRFDDLMAIVQNNPFIPPGREKFFARGLQAGFRSDFATAIHLLIPQVENSIRYVLEQQGVITSGLDHEGIQDERDLNRTLRLPEFAGPLMATLGEDLVFDLRGLLIERHGANLRNDTAHGLLDYSSFYSYPCLYFWWLTLRLCCMPVITALRQQSEQVADTSDAPTEDHNNQDGGSGEGVQPE
;
A
#
# COMPACT_ATOMS: atom_id res chain seq x y z
N MET A 1 -22.16 -29.02 -9.90
CA MET A 1 -22.29 -30.39 -10.47
C MET A 1 -22.39 -30.26 -11.97
N PRO A 2 -21.84 -31.20 -12.77
CA PRO A 2 -22.01 -31.19 -14.22
C PRO A 2 -23.50 -31.22 -14.57
N ILE A 3 -23.90 -30.49 -15.61
CA ILE A 3 -25.29 -30.41 -16.03
C ILE A 3 -25.66 -31.71 -16.74
N SER A 4 -26.70 -32.37 -16.22
CA SER A 4 -27.23 -33.60 -16.81
C SER A 4 -28.33 -33.26 -17.81
N VAL A 5 -28.20 -33.74 -19.04
CA VAL A 5 -29.18 -33.55 -20.13
C VAL A 5 -29.58 -34.87 -20.78
N ASP A 6 -29.19 -36.01 -20.20
CA ASP A 6 -29.31 -37.34 -20.80
C ASP A 6 -30.77 -37.76 -21.10
N SER A 7 -31.74 -37.12 -20.45
CA SER A 7 -33.17 -37.34 -20.61
C SER A 7 -33.85 -36.39 -21.60
N LEU A 8 -33.15 -35.36 -22.08
CA LEU A 8 -33.71 -34.29 -22.92
C LEU A 8 -33.61 -34.62 -24.42
N THR A 9 -34.67 -34.28 -25.14
CA THR A 9 -34.74 -34.39 -26.61
C THR A 9 -34.96 -33.02 -27.26
N ILE A 10 -34.70 -32.91 -28.56
CA ILE A 10 -34.97 -31.68 -29.33
C ILE A 10 -36.47 -31.30 -29.27
N GLU A 11 -37.35 -32.29 -29.19
CA GLU A 11 -38.80 -32.06 -29.04
C GLU A 11 -39.12 -31.38 -27.69
N ASP A 12 -38.42 -31.77 -26.62
CA ASP A 12 -38.56 -31.14 -25.30
C ASP A 12 -38.14 -29.66 -25.37
N PHE A 13 -37.05 -29.33 -26.07
CA PHE A 13 -36.62 -27.94 -26.28
C PHE A 13 -37.61 -27.14 -27.11
N THR A 14 -38.02 -27.67 -28.26
CA THR A 14 -38.89 -26.96 -29.22
C THR A 14 -40.29 -26.72 -28.66
N ASN A 15 -40.80 -27.60 -27.79
CA ASN A 15 -42.10 -27.49 -27.13
C ASN A 15 -42.07 -26.78 -25.76
N SER A 16 -40.89 -26.35 -25.28
CA SER A 16 -40.73 -25.75 -23.95
C SER A 16 -41.29 -24.34 -23.79
N ARG A 17 -41.57 -23.64 -24.90
CA ARG A 17 -41.92 -22.21 -24.92
C ARG A 17 -40.84 -21.28 -24.35
N TRP A 18 -39.56 -21.68 -24.38
CA TRP A 18 -38.43 -20.82 -23.97
C TRP A 18 -38.44 -19.42 -24.61
N ARG A 19 -38.99 -19.29 -25.83
CA ARG A 19 -39.10 -18.01 -26.54
C ARG A 19 -39.98 -16.99 -25.80
N GLU A 20 -41.06 -17.45 -25.17
CA GLU A 20 -41.95 -16.57 -24.39
C GLU A 20 -41.18 -15.96 -23.21
N VAL A 21 -40.37 -16.80 -22.52
CA VAL A 21 -39.53 -16.39 -21.39
C VAL A 21 -38.54 -15.29 -21.78
N VAL A 22 -37.91 -15.42 -22.95
CA VAL A 22 -36.92 -14.46 -23.45
C VAL A 22 -37.58 -13.16 -23.93
N VAL A 23 -38.74 -13.23 -24.58
CA VAL A 23 -39.46 -12.04 -25.08
C VAL A 23 -40.05 -11.21 -23.94
N GLU A 24 -40.48 -11.85 -22.86
CA GLU A 24 -41.03 -11.21 -21.67
C GLU A 24 -39.95 -10.59 -20.75
N ALA A 25 -38.68 -10.93 -20.96
CA ALA A 25 -37.57 -10.34 -20.22
C ALA A 25 -37.44 -8.84 -20.51
N LYS A 26 -37.13 -8.06 -19.47
CA LYS A 26 -37.16 -6.60 -19.52
C LYS A 26 -36.05 -6.02 -20.41
N ASN A 27 -34.81 -6.49 -20.21
CA ASN A 27 -33.61 -5.96 -20.84
C ASN A 27 -33.07 -6.86 -21.97
N ARG A 28 -33.71 -8.01 -22.22
CA ARG A 28 -33.29 -9.02 -23.22
C ARG A 28 -31.80 -9.36 -23.15
N ASP A 29 -31.29 -9.54 -21.95
CA ASP A 29 -29.90 -9.90 -21.69
C ASP A 29 -29.79 -11.19 -20.84
N CYS A 30 -28.57 -11.73 -20.75
CA CYS A 30 -28.31 -12.92 -19.94
C CYS A 30 -28.64 -12.75 -18.45
N ALA A 31 -28.53 -11.55 -17.89
CA ALA A 31 -28.84 -11.34 -16.48
C ALA A 31 -30.32 -11.58 -16.21
N ASP A 32 -31.20 -10.94 -17.00
CA ASP A 32 -32.65 -11.14 -16.91
C ASP A 32 -33.06 -12.57 -17.29
N TYR A 33 -32.44 -13.15 -18.33
CA TYR A 33 -32.74 -14.53 -18.74
C TYR A 33 -32.44 -15.54 -17.63
N THR A 34 -31.37 -15.32 -16.87
CA THR A 34 -30.98 -16.20 -15.76
C THR A 34 -32.11 -16.32 -14.75
N PHE A 35 -32.64 -15.18 -14.30
CA PHE A 35 -33.74 -15.15 -13.34
C PHE A 35 -35.02 -15.73 -13.95
N ALA A 36 -35.35 -15.34 -15.19
CA ALA A 36 -36.56 -15.80 -15.86
C ALA A 36 -36.57 -17.33 -16.06
N PHE A 37 -35.45 -17.92 -16.49
CA PHE A 37 -35.32 -19.37 -16.60
C PHE A 37 -35.28 -20.07 -15.24
N SER A 38 -34.67 -19.48 -14.21
CA SER A 38 -34.70 -20.06 -12.86
C SER A 38 -36.13 -20.18 -12.33
N ILE A 39 -36.96 -19.14 -12.51
CA ILE A 39 -38.37 -19.16 -12.11
C ILE A 39 -39.13 -20.27 -12.85
N LYS A 40 -38.90 -20.42 -14.16
CA LYS A 40 -39.54 -21.48 -14.96
C LYS A 40 -39.07 -22.88 -14.56
N ALA A 41 -37.82 -23.04 -14.11
CA ALA A 41 -37.33 -24.28 -13.56
C ALA A 41 -38.05 -24.64 -12.24
N ASP A 42 -38.24 -23.67 -11.35
CA ASP A 42 -38.96 -23.85 -10.09
C ASP A 42 -40.45 -24.18 -10.31
N GLU A 43 -41.11 -23.50 -11.26
CA GLU A 43 -42.49 -23.81 -11.66
C GLU A 43 -42.62 -25.25 -12.20
N ALA A 44 -41.67 -25.69 -13.04
CA ALA A 44 -41.66 -27.04 -13.58
C ALA A 44 -41.40 -28.09 -12.49
N GLN A 45 -40.51 -27.80 -11.54
CA GLN A 45 -40.27 -28.65 -10.36
C GLN A 45 -41.54 -28.78 -9.50
N ALA A 46 -42.25 -27.68 -9.25
CA ALA A 46 -43.52 -27.69 -8.51
C ALA A 46 -44.63 -28.47 -9.23
N ALA A 47 -44.61 -28.49 -10.57
CA ALA A 47 -45.53 -29.25 -11.41
C ALA A 47 -45.13 -30.72 -11.62
N GLY A 48 -43.95 -31.15 -11.14
CA GLY A 48 -43.43 -32.50 -11.34
C GLY A 48 -42.94 -32.79 -12.76
N ASP A 49 -42.68 -31.76 -13.58
CA ASP A 49 -42.16 -31.89 -14.94
C ASP A 49 -40.61 -31.83 -14.91
N GLU A 50 -40.00 -32.98 -14.66
CA GLU A 50 -38.54 -33.10 -14.50
C GLU A 50 -37.78 -32.64 -15.76
N LYS A 51 -38.30 -32.94 -16.96
CA LYS A 51 -37.67 -32.56 -18.22
C LYS A 51 -37.66 -31.05 -18.43
N ARG A 52 -38.79 -30.38 -18.19
CA ARG A 52 -38.84 -28.90 -18.30
C ARG A 52 -38.00 -28.23 -17.23
N ARG A 53 -37.98 -28.77 -16.02
CA ARG A 53 -37.08 -28.29 -14.96
C ARG A 53 -35.63 -28.37 -15.41
N ASP A 54 -35.17 -29.53 -15.86
CA ASP A 54 -33.77 -29.73 -16.25
C ASP A 54 -33.38 -28.86 -17.43
N LEU A 55 -34.28 -28.70 -18.41
CA LEU A 55 -34.07 -27.78 -19.52
C LEU A 55 -33.91 -26.33 -19.06
N PHE A 56 -34.84 -25.81 -18.25
CA PHE A 56 -34.77 -24.42 -17.81
C PHE A 56 -33.63 -24.17 -16.82
N ALA A 57 -33.27 -25.16 -15.99
CA ALA A 57 -32.09 -25.09 -15.14
C ALA A 57 -30.79 -25.00 -15.98
N MET A 58 -30.68 -25.78 -17.06
CA MET A 58 -29.56 -25.67 -18.00
C MET A 58 -29.50 -24.29 -18.67
N LEU A 59 -30.65 -23.78 -19.15
CA LEU A 59 -30.70 -22.45 -19.79
C LEU A 59 -30.36 -21.33 -18.79
N SER A 60 -30.84 -21.44 -17.55
CA SER A 60 -30.47 -20.51 -16.47
C SER A 60 -28.96 -20.55 -16.19
N ALA A 61 -28.36 -21.74 -16.11
CA ALA A 61 -26.92 -21.89 -15.92
C ALA A 61 -26.09 -21.36 -17.12
N LEU A 62 -26.61 -21.45 -18.35
CA LEU A 62 -25.96 -20.90 -19.55
C LEU A 62 -25.93 -19.37 -19.52
N THR A 63 -26.98 -18.75 -19.00
CA THR A 63 -27.10 -17.29 -18.95
C THR A 63 -26.51 -16.72 -17.66
N SER A 64 -26.21 -17.53 -16.65
CA SER A 64 -25.67 -17.08 -15.36
C SER A 64 -24.16 -16.77 -15.38
N MET A 65 -23.58 -16.57 -16.56
CA MET A 65 -22.16 -16.30 -16.75
C MET A 65 -21.95 -14.91 -17.31
N TRP A 66 -20.94 -14.19 -16.80
CA TRP A 66 -20.49 -12.92 -17.35
C TRP A 66 -19.28 -13.12 -18.27
N ILE A 67 -19.06 -12.19 -19.20
CA ILE A 67 -17.93 -12.24 -20.13
C ILE A 67 -16.74 -11.58 -19.46
N ASP A 68 -15.69 -12.35 -19.25
CA ASP A 68 -14.37 -11.86 -18.88
C ASP A 68 -13.50 -11.83 -20.14
N THR A 69 -13.18 -10.64 -20.63
CA THR A 69 -12.39 -10.45 -21.85
C THR A 69 -10.89 -10.42 -21.59
N ASP A 70 -10.47 -10.40 -20.31
CA ASP A 70 -9.07 -10.46 -19.91
C ASP A 70 -8.57 -11.91 -19.81
N ASP A 71 -9.44 -12.85 -19.38
CA ASP A 71 -9.13 -14.29 -19.39
C ASP A 71 -9.49 -14.95 -20.72
N ALA A 72 -8.56 -14.83 -21.66
CA ALA A 72 -8.63 -15.49 -22.97
C ALA A 72 -8.85 -17.02 -22.90
N SER A 73 -8.46 -17.68 -21.82
CA SER A 73 -8.52 -19.14 -21.67
C SER A 73 -9.85 -19.63 -21.09
N ASP A 74 -10.46 -18.83 -20.22
CA ASP A 74 -11.73 -19.09 -19.55
C ASP A 74 -12.61 -17.84 -19.49
N PRO A 75 -13.14 -17.39 -20.64
CA PRO A 75 -13.75 -16.06 -20.82
C PRO A 75 -15.20 -15.95 -20.34
N LEU A 76 -15.75 -17.04 -19.80
CA LEU A 76 -17.12 -17.10 -19.29
C LEU A 76 -17.06 -17.49 -17.82
N LYS A 77 -17.25 -16.51 -16.93
CA LYS A 77 -17.09 -16.69 -15.49
C LYS A 77 -18.46 -16.73 -14.81
N PRO A 78 -18.64 -17.49 -13.71
CA PRO A 78 -19.90 -17.47 -12.97
C PRO A 78 -20.16 -16.08 -12.38
N LEU A 79 -21.41 -15.62 -12.42
CA LEU A 79 -21.82 -14.35 -11.80
C LEU A 79 -21.63 -14.36 -10.26
N TRP A 80 -21.85 -15.51 -9.60
CA TRP A 80 -21.70 -15.67 -8.15
C TRP A 80 -20.69 -16.79 -7.82
N ASN A 81 -19.64 -16.45 -7.08
CA ASN A 81 -18.70 -17.42 -6.53
C ASN A 81 -19.30 -18.09 -5.29
N SER A 82 -19.88 -19.29 -5.46
CA SER A 82 -20.05 -20.20 -4.31
C SER A 82 -18.74 -20.95 -4.10
N ASN A 83 -18.16 -20.89 -2.90
CA ASN A 83 -16.86 -21.45 -2.49
C ASN A 83 -16.72 -22.99 -2.56
N SER A 84 -17.42 -23.68 -3.46
CA SER A 84 -17.27 -25.12 -3.66
C SER A 84 -17.65 -25.53 -5.08
N VAL A 85 -16.77 -26.33 -5.71
CA VAL A 85 -16.90 -27.06 -6.98
C VAL A 85 -16.41 -26.31 -8.23
N ASN A 86 -15.60 -27.01 -9.05
CA ASN A 86 -15.04 -26.57 -10.34
C ASN A 86 -16.00 -25.68 -11.14
N SER A 87 -15.66 -24.39 -11.25
CA SER A 87 -16.46 -23.35 -11.89
C SER A 87 -16.24 -23.25 -13.40
N HIS A 88 -15.29 -24.00 -13.97
CA HIS A 88 -14.97 -23.92 -15.41
C HIS A 88 -16.13 -24.40 -16.29
N VAL A 89 -16.50 -23.56 -17.26
CA VAL A 89 -17.58 -23.82 -18.22
C VAL A 89 -17.40 -25.14 -18.96
N THR A 90 -16.17 -25.42 -19.38
CA THR A 90 -15.81 -26.65 -20.09
C THR A 90 -16.05 -27.90 -19.25
N THR A 91 -15.92 -27.82 -17.93
CA THR A 91 -16.21 -28.95 -17.03
C THR A 91 -17.70 -29.12 -16.80
N ASN A 92 -18.44 -28.01 -16.64
CA ASN A 92 -19.86 -28.04 -16.31
C ASN A 92 -20.75 -28.43 -17.51
N PHE A 93 -20.33 -28.10 -18.74
CA PHE A 93 -21.11 -28.30 -19.96
C PHE A 93 -20.56 -29.37 -20.92
N ALA A 94 -19.48 -30.08 -20.56
CA ALA A 94 -18.90 -31.13 -21.42
C ALA A 94 -19.95 -32.18 -21.85
N SER A 95 -20.69 -32.73 -20.90
CA SER A 95 -21.76 -33.73 -21.12
C SER A 95 -22.94 -33.17 -21.91
N ALA A 96 -23.21 -31.86 -21.81
CA ALA A 96 -24.31 -31.22 -22.49
C ALA A 96 -23.99 -30.73 -23.91
N SER A 97 -22.71 -30.73 -24.31
CA SER A 97 -22.25 -30.06 -25.54
C SER A 97 -22.88 -30.61 -26.84
N ASP A 98 -23.16 -31.91 -26.92
CA ASP A 98 -23.86 -32.52 -28.06
C ASP A 98 -25.33 -32.10 -28.14
N TYR A 99 -26.02 -32.10 -27.00
CA TYR A 99 -27.39 -31.62 -26.92
C TYR A 99 -27.48 -30.12 -27.29
N LEU A 100 -26.57 -29.29 -26.76
CA LEU A 100 -26.47 -27.87 -27.13
C LEU A 100 -26.27 -27.67 -28.64
N THR A 101 -25.41 -28.49 -29.26
CA THR A 101 -25.19 -28.47 -30.71
C THR A 101 -26.48 -28.79 -31.47
N SER A 102 -27.30 -29.71 -30.96
CA SER A 102 -28.56 -30.11 -31.60
C SER A 102 -29.66 -29.04 -31.52
N ILE A 103 -29.67 -28.21 -30.47
CA ILE A 103 -30.68 -27.16 -30.29
C ILE A 103 -30.27 -25.82 -30.91
N LEU A 104 -28.98 -25.56 -31.10
CA LEU A 104 -28.46 -24.28 -31.62
C LEU A 104 -29.17 -23.77 -32.89
N PRO A 105 -29.48 -24.60 -33.91
CA PRO A 105 -30.21 -24.15 -35.10
C PRO A 105 -31.64 -23.65 -34.84
N HIS A 106 -32.20 -23.95 -33.67
CA HIS A 106 -33.56 -23.57 -33.29
C HIS A 106 -33.61 -22.30 -32.41
N VAL A 107 -32.45 -21.74 -32.06
CA VAL A 107 -32.30 -20.52 -31.24
C VAL A 107 -32.12 -19.31 -32.15
N ASN A 108 -33.08 -18.39 -32.09
CA ASN A 108 -33.09 -17.17 -32.91
C ASN A 108 -32.79 -15.90 -32.11
N ASP A 109 -32.86 -15.98 -30.78
CA ASP A 109 -32.50 -14.87 -29.91
C ASP A 109 -30.98 -14.66 -29.93
N PRO A 110 -30.46 -13.49 -30.32
CA PRO A 110 -29.02 -13.28 -30.48
C PRO A 110 -28.21 -13.54 -29.21
N GLU A 111 -28.72 -13.11 -28.06
CA GLU A 111 -28.02 -13.19 -26.78
C GLU A 111 -27.89 -14.65 -26.31
N LEU A 112 -29.01 -15.38 -26.28
CA LEU A 112 -29.01 -16.80 -25.90
C LEU A 112 -28.23 -17.65 -26.92
N LYS A 113 -28.36 -17.32 -28.21
CA LYS A 113 -27.63 -18.00 -29.28
C LYS A 113 -26.12 -17.83 -29.11
N ALA A 114 -25.66 -16.62 -28.77
CA ALA A 114 -24.25 -16.34 -28.54
C ALA A 114 -23.69 -17.18 -27.40
N ARG A 115 -24.41 -17.27 -26.27
CA ARG A 115 -23.99 -18.12 -25.13
C ARG A 115 -23.88 -19.59 -25.49
N ILE A 116 -24.91 -20.14 -26.11
CA ILE A 116 -24.92 -21.56 -26.49
C ILE A 116 -23.76 -21.86 -27.44
N ALA A 117 -23.58 -21.03 -28.47
CA ALA A 117 -22.51 -21.21 -29.45
C ALA A 117 -21.11 -21.04 -28.82
N ASP A 118 -20.91 -20.07 -27.92
CA ASP A 118 -19.61 -19.86 -27.26
C ASP A 118 -19.25 -21.02 -26.32
N VAL A 119 -20.22 -21.54 -25.55
CA VAL A 119 -20.03 -22.74 -24.73
C VAL A 119 -19.67 -23.96 -25.58
N ILE A 120 -20.35 -24.17 -26.72
CA ILE A 120 -20.00 -25.25 -27.65
C ILE A 120 -18.58 -25.05 -28.18
N TRP A 121 -18.20 -23.83 -28.58
CA TRP A 121 -16.85 -23.50 -29.01
C TRP A 121 -15.80 -23.80 -27.93
N LEU A 122 -16.03 -23.40 -26.67
CA LEU A 122 -15.11 -23.65 -25.57
C LEU A 122 -14.94 -25.15 -25.29
N CYS A 123 -16.02 -25.93 -25.36
CA CYS A 123 -16.00 -27.37 -25.14
C CYS A 123 -15.37 -28.16 -26.30
N LYS A 124 -15.71 -27.82 -27.56
CA LYS A 124 -15.38 -28.65 -28.74
C LYS A 124 -14.33 -28.05 -29.66
N ARG A 125 -14.04 -26.75 -29.55
CA ARG A 125 -13.16 -26.00 -30.47
C ARG A 125 -13.61 -26.09 -31.94
N ASP A 126 -14.92 -26.14 -32.19
CA ASP A 126 -15.48 -26.08 -33.55
C ASP A 126 -15.51 -24.63 -34.06
N TYR A 127 -14.59 -24.30 -34.97
CA TYR A 127 -14.45 -22.96 -35.54
C TYR A 127 -15.71 -22.45 -36.25
N LYS A 128 -16.54 -23.33 -36.82
CA LYS A 128 -17.80 -22.91 -37.47
C LYS A 128 -18.79 -22.38 -36.44
N VAL A 129 -18.88 -23.04 -35.29
CA VAL A 129 -19.73 -22.62 -34.17
C VAL A 129 -19.13 -21.39 -33.48
N GLY A 130 -17.80 -21.28 -33.38
CA GLY A 130 -17.13 -20.06 -32.91
C GLY A 130 -17.45 -18.84 -33.79
N ARG A 131 -17.51 -19.02 -35.12
CA ARG A 131 -17.96 -17.96 -36.05
C ARG A 131 -19.43 -17.58 -35.81
N GLU A 132 -20.30 -18.55 -35.57
CA GLU A 132 -21.71 -18.31 -35.27
C GLU A 132 -21.89 -17.58 -33.93
N ALA A 133 -21.09 -17.91 -32.91
CA ALA A 133 -21.05 -17.21 -31.64
C ALA A 133 -20.65 -15.74 -31.82
N SER A 134 -19.60 -15.47 -32.62
CA SER A 134 -19.14 -14.12 -32.92
C SER A 134 -20.23 -13.28 -33.61
N ILE A 135 -20.90 -13.83 -34.63
CA ILE A 135 -22.02 -13.15 -35.30
C ILE A 135 -23.17 -12.89 -34.32
N ALA A 136 -23.50 -13.86 -33.46
CA ALA A 136 -24.57 -13.73 -32.49
C ALA A 136 -24.25 -12.64 -31.43
N TYR A 137 -23.02 -12.57 -30.92
CA TYR A 137 -22.59 -11.50 -30.01
C TYR A 137 -22.64 -10.12 -30.67
N MET A 138 -22.19 -10.00 -31.93
CA MET A 138 -22.30 -8.76 -32.69
C MET A 138 -23.76 -8.32 -32.82
N ASN A 139 -24.67 -9.24 -33.14
CA ASN A 139 -26.10 -8.95 -33.27
C ASN A 139 -26.78 -8.65 -31.92
N ALA A 140 -26.28 -9.21 -30.82
CA ALA A 140 -26.77 -8.95 -29.47
C ALA A 140 -26.25 -7.60 -28.92
N ALA A 141 -25.16 -7.07 -29.47
CA ALA A 141 -24.62 -5.77 -29.11
C ALA A 141 -25.41 -4.64 -29.78
N GLU A 142 -26.56 -4.30 -29.20
CA GLU A 142 -27.30 -3.10 -29.59
C GLU A 142 -26.53 -1.85 -29.17
N ILE A 143 -26.21 -0.97 -30.14
CA ILE A 143 -25.54 0.31 -29.90
C ILE A 143 -26.54 1.43 -30.18
N ASP A 144 -27.10 2.03 -29.14
CA ASP A 144 -28.12 3.08 -29.23
C ASP A 144 -27.95 4.06 -28.05
N ALA A 145 -27.95 5.37 -28.33
CA ALA A 145 -27.82 6.42 -27.33
C ALA A 145 -29.04 6.50 -26.40
N ASP A 146 -30.21 6.08 -26.86
CA ASP A 146 -31.49 6.20 -26.13
C ASP A 146 -31.85 4.95 -25.28
N ARG A 147 -31.09 3.85 -25.42
CA ARG A 147 -31.34 2.61 -24.67
C ARG A 147 -30.33 2.42 -23.55
N GLY A 148 -30.81 2.50 -22.31
CA GLY A 148 -30.04 2.10 -21.13
C GLY A 148 -30.17 0.59 -20.84
N GLY A 149 -29.10 -0.02 -20.32
CA GLY A 149 -29.21 -1.27 -19.54
C GLY A 149 -28.52 -2.52 -20.09
N VAL A 150 -27.96 -2.51 -21.30
CA VAL A 150 -27.25 -3.67 -21.87
C VAL A 150 -25.83 -3.23 -22.22
N ASP A 151 -24.79 -3.95 -21.77
CA ASP A 151 -23.39 -3.64 -22.10
C ASP A 151 -23.00 -4.14 -23.51
N PRO A 152 -22.96 -3.29 -24.55
CA PRO A 152 -22.54 -3.73 -25.88
C PRO A 152 -21.04 -4.04 -25.93
N ILE A 153 -20.22 -3.49 -25.02
CA ILE A 153 -18.77 -3.51 -25.11
C ILE A 153 -18.24 -4.93 -24.90
N SER A 154 -18.60 -5.59 -23.80
CA SER A 154 -18.17 -6.97 -23.53
C SER A 154 -18.57 -7.95 -24.63
N ARG A 155 -19.74 -7.73 -25.25
CA ARG A 155 -20.23 -8.55 -26.38
C ARG A 155 -19.37 -8.34 -27.63
N LEU A 156 -19.07 -7.10 -27.97
CA LEU A 156 -18.25 -6.75 -29.13
C LEU A 156 -16.80 -7.20 -28.96
N GLU A 157 -16.23 -7.04 -27.77
CA GLU A 157 -14.91 -7.57 -27.43
C GLU A 157 -14.86 -9.08 -27.64
N ARG A 158 -15.86 -9.80 -27.12
CA ARG A 158 -15.93 -11.25 -27.32
C ARG A 158 -16.12 -11.64 -28.77
N ALA A 159 -16.96 -10.90 -29.51
CA ALA A 159 -17.15 -11.11 -30.94
C ALA A 159 -15.84 -10.95 -31.73
N ILE A 160 -15.06 -9.91 -31.41
CA ILE A 160 -13.73 -9.64 -31.98
C ILE A 160 -12.78 -10.80 -31.67
N ASP A 161 -12.70 -11.23 -30.42
CA ASP A 161 -11.80 -12.30 -30.00
C ASP A 161 -12.08 -13.62 -30.72
N LEU A 162 -13.36 -14.00 -30.83
CA LEU A 162 -13.78 -15.20 -31.53
C LEU A 162 -13.46 -15.12 -33.03
N ALA A 163 -13.74 -13.99 -33.67
CA ALA A 163 -13.44 -13.78 -35.09
C ALA A 163 -11.93 -13.78 -35.39
N ALA A 164 -11.13 -13.17 -34.51
CA ALA A 164 -9.68 -13.13 -34.62
C ALA A 164 -9.06 -14.54 -34.48
N ARG A 165 -9.48 -15.33 -33.48
CA ARG A 165 -8.98 -16.71 -33.28
C ARG A 165 -9.31 -17.66 -34.42
N ALA A 166 -10.42 -17.42 -35.11
CA ALA A 166 -10.83 -18.20 -36.27
C ALA A 166 -10.27 -17.64 -37.60
N ASN A 167 -9.46 -16.58 -37.57
CA ASN A 167 -8.90 -15.88 -38.74
C ASN A 167 -9.98 -15.43 -39.76
N HIS A 168 -11.15 -15.01 -39.27
CA HIS A 168 -12.26 -14.52 -40.11
C HIS A 168 -12.15 -13.01 -40.35
N HIS A 169 -11.34 -12.61 -41.32
CA HIS A 169 -11.11 -11.20 -41.66
C HIS A 169 -12.36 -10.47 -42.17
N ASP A 170 -13.25 -11.17 -42.87
CA ASP A 170 -14.56 -10.69 -43.33
C ASP A 170 -15.46 -10.33 -42.14
N LEU A 171 -15.59 -11.24 -41.18
CA LEU A 171 -16.41 -11.01 -39.98
C LEU A 171 -15.85 -9.89 -39.11
N LEU A 172 -14.53 -9.79 -39.01
CA LEU A 172 -13.88 -8.68 -38.33
C LEU A 172 -14.18 -7.32 -39.00
N ALA A 173 -14.34 -7.28 -40.33
CA ALA A 173 -14.75 -6.07 -41.04
C ALA A 173 -16.23 -5.75 -40.80
N ASP A 174 -17.09 -6.77 -40.73
CA ASP A 174 -18.51 -6.61 -40.39
C ASP A 174 -18.69 -6.06 -38.96
N ILE A 175 -17.94 -6.58 -37.98
CA ILE A 175 -17.96 -6.07 -36.60
C ILE A 175 -17.46 -4.62 -36.55
N THR A 176 -16.39 -4.30 -37.28
CA THR A 176 -15.93 -2.91 -37.40
C THR A 176 -17.05 -2.03 -37.92
N LYS A 177 -17.68 -2.38 -39.04
CA LYS A 177 -18.77 -1.59 -39.63
C LYS A 177 -19.97 -1.44 -38.67
N HIS A 178 -20.28 -2.49 -37.89
CA HIS A 178 -21.32 -2.43 -36.85
C HIS A 178 -20.98 -1.37 -35.79
N ILE A 179 -19.75 -1.37 -35.28
CA ILE A 179 -19.26 -0.35 -34.34
C ILE A 179 -19.31 1.05 -34.97
N GLU A 180 -18.82 1.21 -36.20
CA GLU A 180 -18.80 2.51 -36.90
C GLU A 180 -20.23 3.04 -37.11
N THR A 181 -21.18 2.17 -37.46
CA THR A 181 -22.60 2.53 -37.59
C THR A 181 -23.19 2.92 -36.25
N GLY A 182 -22.90 2.16 -35.18
CA GLY A 182 -23.33 2.50 -33.82
C GLY A 182 -22.77 3.84 -33.35
N LEU A 183 -21.52 4.17 -33.68
CA LEU A 183 -20.93 5.47 -33.34
C LEU A 183 -21.65 6.66 -34.00
N THR A 184 -22.39 6.45 -35.09
CA THR A 184 -23.18 7.53 -35.73
C THR A 184 -24.44 7.92 -34.96
N THR A 185 -24.86 7.12 -33.97
CA THR A 185 -26.03 7.44 -33.14
C THR A 185 -25.72 8.46 -32.05
N PHE A 186 -24.43 8.73 -31.82
CA PHE A 186 -23.98 9.71 -30.83
C PHE A 186 -23.58 11.02 -31.50
N ASP A 187 -24.04 12.13 -30.94
CA ASP A 187 -23.75 13.46 -31.46
C ASP A 187 -22.58 14.18 -30.77
N GLY A 188 -22.03 13.58 -29.70
CA GLY A 188 -20.88 14.12 -28.98
C GLY A 188 -21.25 15.02 -27.81
N THR A 189 -22.55 15.26 -27.58
CA THR A 189 -23.04 16.14 -26.50
C THR A 189 -23.46 15.37 -25.26
N GLU A 190 -23.63 14.05 -25.36
CA GLU A 190 -24.12 13.20 -24.30
C GLU A 190 -23.05 12.93 -23.23
N ALA A 191 -23.50 12.58 -22.02
CA ALA A 191 -22.62 12.05 -20.97
C ALA A 191 -22.65 10.52 -21.03
N SER A 192 -21.78 9.94 -21.87
CA SER A 192 -21.70 8.49 -22.06
C SER A 192 -20.25 8.03 -22.27
N ASP A 193 -19.92 6.90 -21.66
CA ASP A 193 -18.62 6.22 -21.82
C ASP A 193 -18.63 5.21 -22.98
N ILE A 194 -19.80 4.88 -23.54
CA ILE A 194 -19.94 3.90 -24.62
C ILE A 194 -19.11 4.31 -25.86
N PRO A 195 -19.17 5.56 -26.36
CA PRO A 195 -18.38 5.97 -27.52
C PRO A 195 -16.87 5.84 -27.28
N ALA A 196 -16.40 6.19 -26.07
CA ALA A 196 -15.01 6.01 -25.68
C ALA A 196 -14.58 4.55 -25.76
N CYS A 197 -15.38 3.64 -25.19
CA CYS A 197 -15.12 2.20 -25.24
C CYS A 197 -15.11 1.66 -26.67
N LEU A 198 -16.12 2.02 -27.48
CA LEU A 198 -16.18 1.62 -28.90
C LEU A 198 -14.97 2.09 -29.70
N MET A 199 -14.53 3.35 -29.50
CA MET A 199 -13.31 3.86 -30.14
C MET A 199 -12.07 3.10 -29.70
N LYS A 200 -11.93 2.76 -28.41
CA LYS A 200 -10.81 1.92 -27.92
C LYS A 200 -10.79 0.54 -28.58
N LEU A 201 -11.95 -0.07 -28.82
CA LEU A 201 -12.04 -1.34 -29.57
C LEU A 201 -11.51 -1.22 -31.00
N LEU A 202 -11.88 -0.13 -31.68
CA LEU A 202 -11.38 0.16 -33.03
C LEU A 202 -9.86 0.44 -33.01
N GLN A 203 -9.36 1.18 -32.01
CA GLN A 203 -7.93 1.48 -31.85
C GLN A 203 -7.08 0.22 -31.61
N LYS A 204 -7.52 -0.69 -30.72
CA LYS A 204 -6.85 -1.98 -30.45
C LYS A 204 -6.62 -2.77 -31.74
N ARG A 205 -7.53 -2.60 -32.70
CA ARG A 205 -7.49 -3.25 -34.02
C ARG A 205 -6.89 -2.39 -35.14
N LYS A 206 -6.57 -1.13 -34.88
CA LYS A 206 -6.17 -0.13 -35.89
C LYS A 206 -7.16 -0.09 -37.06
N ALA A 207 -8.46 -0.11 -36.75
CA ALA A 207 -9.55 -0.09 -37.72
C ALA A 207 -10.31 1.25 -37.64
N GLY A 208 -11.00 1.62 -38.73
CA GLY A 208 -11.72 2.89 -38.84
C GLY A 208 -10.87 4.05 -39.34
N ASP A 209 -11.50 5.21 -39.58
CA ASP A 209 -10.84 6.44 -40.03
C ASP A 209 -10.29 7.23 -38.82
N PRO A 210 -8.95 7.32 -38.65
CA PRO A 210 -8.37 8.03 -37.51
C PRO A 210 -8.72 9.52 -37.47
N GLY A 211 -8.87 10.18 -38.62
CA GLY A 211 -9.21 11.60 -38.69
C GLY A 211 -10.65 11.85 -38.24
N GLN A 212 -11.58 11.01 -38.68
CA GLN A 212 -12.98 11.06 -38.25
C GLN A 212 -13.10 10.86 -36.73
N TYR A 213 -12.50 9.79 -36.20
CA TYR A 213 -12.66 9.44 -34.79
C TYR A 213 -11.84 10.32 -33.84
N ALA A 214 -10.73 10.90 -34.29
CA ALA A 214 -10.05 11.95 -33.54
C ALA A 214 -10.93 13.20 -33.40
N ALA A 215 -11.63 13.63 -34.47
CA ALA A 215 -12.55 14.77 -34.39
C ALA A 215 -13.78 14.47 -33.52
N LEU A 216 -14.29 13.24 -33.55
CA LEU A 216 -15.38 12.82 -32.66
C LEU A 216 -14.92 12.82 -31.20
N ALA A 217 -13.75 12.26 -30.89
CA ALA A 217 -13.19 12.26 -29.55
C ALA A 217 -12.96 13.70 -29.01
N GLU A 218 -12.50 14.62 -29.85
CA GLU A 218 -12.39 16.04 -29.50
C GLU A 218 -13.74 16.64 -29.11
N THR A 219 -14.79 16.35 -29.87
CA THR A 219 -16.14 16.84 -29.60
C THR A 219 -16.63 16.38 -28.22
N PHE A 220 -16.44 15.10 -27.89
CA PHE A 220 -16.75 14.57 -26.56
C PHE A 220 -15.89 15.15 -25.45
N ALA A 221 -14.60 15.35 -25.70
CA ALA A 221 -13.68 15.90 -24.71
C ALA A 221 -14.10 17.33 -24.33
N LEU A 222 -14.34 18.19 -25.32
CA LEU A 222 -14.80 19.57 -25.11
C LEU A 222 -16.18 19.62 -24.44
N ALA A 223 -17.10 18.73 -24.82
CA ALA A 223 -18.40 18.63 -24.16
C ALA A 223 -18.27 18.22 -22.69
N ALA A 224 -17.40 17.26 -22.38
CA ALA A 224 -17.10 16.84 -21.01
C ALA A 224 -16.46 17.97 -20.18
N GLU A 225 -15.51 18.71 -20.75
CA GLU A 225 -14.92 19.91 -20.11
C GLU A 225 -15.99 20.96 -19.78
N SER A 226 -16.92 21.22 -20.70
CA SER A 226 -18.01 22.18 -20.48
C SER A 226 -18.95 21.81 -19.34
N ARG A 227 -19.05 20.51 -19.02
CA ARG A 227 -19.84 19.97 -17.91
C ARG A 227 -19.03 19.87 -16.61
N GLY A 228 -17.72 20.10 -16.65
CA GLY A 228 -16.81 19.86 -15.53
C GLY A 228 -16.53 18.38 -15.27
N ASP A 229 -16.81 17.50 -16.24
CA ASP A 229 -16.48 16.08 -16.17
C ASP A 229 -15.04 15.84 -16.68
N TRP A 230 -14.08 16.21 -15.84
CA TRP A 230 -12.65 16.15 -16.16
C TRP A 230 -12.14 14.74 -16.37
N HIS A 231 -12.77 13.72 -15.76
CA HIS A 231 -12.39 12.32 -15.96
C HIS A 231 -12.69 11.89 -17.40
N SER A 232 -13.92 12.11 -17.87
CA SER A 232 -14.31 11.78 -19.24
C SER A 232 -13.54 12.62 -20.26
N ALA A 233 -13.34 13.92 -20.00
CA ALA A 233 -12.55 14.79 -20.87
C ALA A 233 -11.15 14.22 -21.15
N ARG A 234 -10.43 13.81 -20.09
CA ARG A 234 -9.12 13.16 -20.21
C ARG A 234 -9.16 11.88 -21.04
N ALA A 235 -10.14 11.01 -20.76
CA ALA A 235 -10.27 9.76 -21.49
C ALA A 235 -10.45 9.99 -23.00
N TYR A 236 -11.25 11.00 -23.38
CA TYR A 236 -11.45 11.36 -24.78
C TYR A 236 -10.23 12.06 -25.41
N TRP A 237 -9.50 12.92 -24.69
CA TRP A 237 -8.23 13.47 -25.16
C TRP A 237 -7.17 12.40 -25.40
N ASP A 238 -7.08 11.40 -24.51
CA ASP A 238 -6.17 10.27 -24.68
C ASP A 238 -6.56 9.39 -25.88
N ILE A 239 -7.86 9.17 -26.09
CA ILE A 239 -8.39 8.51 -27.30
C ILE A 239 -8.00 9.32 -28.55
N GLN A 240 -8.18 10.64 -28.55
CA GLN A 240 -7.79 11.48 -29.68
C GLN A 240 -6.29 11.37 -29.98
N ALA A 241 -5.44 11.44 -28.94
CA ALA A 241 -3.99 11.29 -29.08
C ALA A 241 -3.61 9.93 -29.69
N ASN A 242 -4.29 8.85 -29.28
CA ASN A 242 -4.06 7.52 -29.82
C ASN A 242 -4.49 7.41 -31.30
N TRP A 243 -5.58 8.04 -31.70
CA TRP A 243 -5.99 8.10 -33.11
C TRP A 243 -4.95 8.80 -33.98
N TYR A 244 -4.44 9.96 -33.55
CA TYR A 244 -3.37 10.65 -34.25
C TYR A 244 -2.07 9.83 -34.26
N GLY A 245 -1.77 9.09 -33.20
CA GLY A 245 -0.66 8.13 -33.18
C GLY A 245 -0.81 7.00 -34.21
N ILE A 246 -2.02 6.46 -34.39
CA ILE A 246 -2.33 5.48 -35.45
C ILE A 246 -2.15 6.11 -36.84
N ALA A 247 -2.54 7.38 -37.00
CA ALA A 247 -2.35 8.14 -38.23
C ALA A 247 -0.90 8.61 -38.47
N GLN A 248 0.01 8.39 -37.51
CA GLN A 248 1.39 8.90 -37.51
C GLN A 248 1.48 10.44 -37.58
N ASP A 249 0.48 11.14 -37.02
CA ASP A 249 0.46 12.59 -36.85
C ASP A 249 0.94 12.95 -35.43
N ASP A 250 2.26 12.99 -35.26
CA ASP A 250 2.89 13.23 -33.96
C ASP A 250 2.57 14.61 -33.37
N GLU A 251 2.38 15.62 -34.22
CA GLU A 251 2.08 17.00 -33.80
C GLU A 251 0.70 17.06 -33.15
N ARG A 252 -0.33 16.52 -33.81
CA ARG A 252 -1.68 16.51 -33.25
C ARG A 252 -1.81 15.54 -32.08
N ALA A 253 -1.10 14.41 -32.12
CA ALA A 253 -1.04 13.51 -30.96
C ALA A 253 -0.43 14.21 -29.73
N HIS A 254 0.65 14.98 -29.92
CA HIS A 254 1.26 15.76 -28.86
C HIS A 254 0.29 16.83 -28.32
N SER A 255 -0.40 17.56 -29.20
CA SER A 255 -1.41 18.56 -28.81
C SER A 255 -2.53 17.95 -27.97
N ALA A 256 -3.07 16.79 -28.37
CA ALA A 256 -4.12 16.09 -27.63
C ALA A 256 -3.66 15.64 -26.23
N ARG A 257 -2.42 15.13 -26.10
CA ARG A 257 -1.86 14.79 -24.78
C ARG A 257 -1.64 16.03 -23.91
N LEU A 258 -1.30 17.17 -24.51
CA LEU A 258 -1.18 18.44 -23.80
C LEU A 258 -2.54 18.90 -23.26
N HIS A 259 -3.62 18.80 -24.05
CA HIS A 259 -4.98 19.06 -23.57
C HIS A 259 -5.35 18.13 -22.41
N SER A 260 -5.11 16.81 -22.56
CA SER A 260 -5.30 15.83 -21.48
C SER A 260 -4.56 16.25 -20.19
N ALA A 261 -3.30 16.66 -20.31
CA ALA A 261 -2.51 17.11 -19.16
C ALA A 261 -3.04 18.40 -18.50
N GLU A 262 -3.49 19.38 -19.30
CA GLU A 262 -4.00 20.65 -18.79
C GLU A 262 -5.38 20.51 -18.11
N THR A 263 -6.17 19.48 -18.42
CA THR A 263 -7.42 19.21 -17.67
C THR A 263 -7.17 19.04 -16.16
N PHE A 264 -6.02 18.47 -15.76
CA PHE A 264 -5.64 18.35 -14.36
C PHE A 264 -5.43 19.71 -13.70
N VAL A 265 -4.92 20.70 -14.45
CA VAL A 265 -4.74 22.07 -13.95
C VAL A 265 -6.08 22.74 -13.74
N VAL A 266 -6.98 22.64 -14.72
CA VAL A 266 -8.33 23.22 -14.63
C VAL A 266 -9.13 22.57 -13.51
N GLU A 267 -9.04 21.25 -13.35
CA GLU A 267 -9.66 20.54 -12.23
C GLU A 267 -9.08 21.00 -10.89
N ALA A 268 -7.75 21.14 -10.77
CA ALA A 268 -7.12 21.66 -9.56
C ALA A 268 -7.64 23.06 -9.21
N GLU A 269 -7.70 23.96 -10.19
CA GLU A 269 -8.20 25.33 -10.02
C GLU A 269 -9.68 25.37 -9.63
N ALA A 270 -10.52 24.55 -10.26
CA ALA A 270 -11.93 24.45 -9.93
C ALA A 270 -12.16 23.95 -8.50
N ARG A 271 -11.36 22.98 -8.04
CA ARG A 271 -11.41 22.45 -6.65
C ARG A 271 -10.95 23.49 -5.64
N ILE A 272 -9.92 24.26 -5.94
CA ILE A 272 -9.44 25.34 -5.06
C ILE A 272 -10.48 26.47 -5.02
N ALA A 273 -11.04 26.84 -6.16
CA ALA A 273 -12.01 27.93 -6.27
C ALA A 273 -13.37 27.61 -5.61
N SER A 274 -13.73 26.34 -5.42
CA SER A 274 -14.98 25.97 -4.73
C SER A 274 -15.01 26.44 -3.28
N GLY A 275 -13.85 26.61 -2.63
CA GLY A 275 -13.73 27.03 -1.24
C GLY A 275 -14.32 26.03 -0.24
N GLU A 276 -14.54 24.79 -0.66
CA GLU A 276 -15.01 23.71 0.20
C GLU A 276 -13.90 23.27 1.19
N SER A 277 -14.27 22.57 2.25
CA SER A 277 -13.30 21.97 3.17
C SER A 277 -12.35 21.06 2.38
N GLN A 278 -11.04 21.18 2.61
CA GLN A 278 -9.97 20.42 1.91
C GLN A 278 -9.75 20.82 0.44
N SER A 279 -10.23 22.00 0.01
CA SER A 279 -10.07 22.53 -1.34
C SER A 279 -8.62 22.62 -1.80
N HIS A 280 -7.71 23.10 -0.94
CA HIS A 280 -6.29 23.21 -1.25
C HIS A 280 -5.60 21.87 -1.28
N MET A 281 -5.97 20.94 -0.38
CA MET A 281 -5.43 19.58 -0.38
C MET A 281 -5.79 18.81 -1.67
N ILE A 282 -7.07 18.84 -2.08
CA ILE A 282 -7.54 18.19 -3.31
C ILE A 282 -6.94 18.90 -4.54
N GLY A 283 -6.89 20.22 -4.54
CA GLY A 283 -6.26 21.01 -5.59
C GLY A 283 -4.78 20.69 -5.78
N ALA A 284 -4.01 20.62 -4.69
CA ALA A 284 -2.61 20.22 -4.73
C ALA A 284 -2.41 18.83 -5.33
N HIS A 285 -3.29 17.87 -5.01
CA HIS A 285 -3.25 16.53 -5.60
C HIS A 285 -3.41 16.54 -7.13
N PHE A 286 -4.39 17.29 -7.65
CA PHE A 286 -4.58 17.39 -9.11
C PHE A 286 -3.46 18.18 -9.78
N MET A 287 -2.89 19.18 -9.09
CA MET A 287 -1.73 19.92 -9.59
C MET A 287 -0.46 19.07 -9.67
N GLU A 288 -0.23 18.16 -8.71
CA GLU A 288 0.81 17.13 -8.81
C GLU A 288 0.62 16.25 -10.05
N LYS A 289 -0.62 15.76 -10.28
CA LYS A 289 -0.95 14.96 -11.48
C LYS A 289 -0.68 15.73 -12.78
N ALA A 290 -1.02 17.02 -12.83
CA ALA A 290 -0.73 17.88 -13.98
C ALA A 290 0.78 17.94 -14.28
N ILE A 291 1.61 18.15 -13.25
CA ILE A 291 3.08 18.18 -13.41
C ILE A 291 3.60 16.84 -13.95
N HIS A 292 3.10 15.72 -13.44
CA HIS A 292 3.47 14.39 -13.93
C HIS A 292 3.06 14.18 -15.39
N ALA A 293 1.82 14.54 -15.75
CA ALA A 293 1.33 14.44 -17.13
C ALA A 293 2.14 15.31 -18.10
N LEU A 294 2.42 16.57 -17.75
CA LEU A 294 3.21 17.48 -18.58
C LEU A 294 4.67 17.01 -18.76
N ARG A 295 5.26 16.38 -17.73
CA ARG A 295 6.59 15.75 -17.85
C ARG A 295 6.58 14.59 -18.85
N ALA A 296 5.52 13.79 -18.85
CA ALA A 296 5.36 12.68 -19.80
C ALA A 296 5.13 13.17 -21.24
N VAL A 297 4.44 14.31 -21.41
CA VAL A 297 4.27 14.97 -22.72
C VAL A 297 5.60 15.51 -23.27
N GLY A 298 6.46 16.04 -22.40
CA GLY A 298 7.75 16.65 -22.77
C GLY A 298 7.60 18.09 -23.30
N GLY A 299 8.70 18.86 -23.32
CA GLY A 299 8.72 20.23 -23.86
C GLY A 299 8.15 21.34 -22.95
N GLN A 300 7.46 21.01 -21.87
CA GLN A 300 6.69 21.99 -21.06
C GLN A 300 7.41 22.53 -19.82
N GLN A 301 8.72 22.81 -19.89
CA GLN A 301 9.50 23.10 -18.67
C GLN A 301 9.10 24.38 -17.93
N GLU A 302 8.74 25.43 -18.66
CA GLU A 302 8.27 26.68 -18.06
C GLU A 302 6.93 26.47 -17.33
N ARG A 303 6.00 25.75 -17.95
CA ARG A 303 4.70 25.41 -17.37
C ARG A 303 4.84 24.51 -16.14
N ILE A 304 5.74 23.52 -16.20
CA ILE A 304 6.06 22.66 -15.04
C ILE A 304 6.63 23.50 -13.89
N ALA A 305 7.54 24.44 -14.16
CA ALA A 305 8.13 25.30 -13.14
C ALA A 305 7.11 26.28 -12.54
N GLU A 306 6.16 26.78 -13.34
CA GLU A 306 5.02 27.57 -12.87
C GLU A 306 4.11 26.75 -11.94
N LEU A 307 3.64 25.58 -12.40
CA LEU A 307 2.76 24.71 -11.61
C LEU A 307 3.43 24.23 -10.33
N HIS A 308 4.74 23.97 -10.35
CA HIS A 308 5.47 23.60 -9.14
C HIS A 308 5.51 24.74 -8.10
N ARG A 309 5.60 26.00 -8.52
CA ARG A 309 5.49 27.15 -7.60
C ARG A 309 4.10 27.26 -7.00
N ARG A 310 3.06 27.09 -7.82
CA ARG A 310 1.66 27.11 -7.37
C ARG A 310 1.33 25.95 -6.43
N LEU A 311 1.89 24.77 -6.69
CA LEU A 311 1.76 23.59 -5.84
C LEU A 311 2.30 23.87 -4.44
N LEU A 312 3.48 24.49 -4.33
CA LEU A 312 4.08 24.84 -3.04
C LEU A 312 3.20 25.80 -2.23
N ASP A 313 2.62 26.82 -2.88
CA ASP A 313 1.70 27.76 -2.23
C ASP A 313 0.45 27.04 -1.69
N HIS A 314 -0.18 26.17 -2.49
CA HIS A 314 -1.36 25.43 -2.04
C HIS A 314 -1.04 24.34 -1.00
N GLN A 315 0.14 23.73 -1.05
CA GLN A 315 0.59 22.79 -0.01
C GLN A 315 0.71 23.48 1.35
N GLU A 316 1.25 24.70 1.40
CA GLU A 316 1.31 25.50 2.64
C GLU A 316 -0.09 25.77 3.21
N HIS A 317 -1.04 26.17 2.35
CA HIS A 317 -2.43 26.37 2.76
C HIS A 317 -3.12 25.07 3.21
N ALA A 318 -2.83 23.94 2.55
CA ALA A 318 -3.42 22.64 2.87
C ALA A 318 -3.09 22.16 4.30
N VAL A 319 -1.94 22.56 4.88
CA VAL A 319 -1.61 22.27 6.29
C VAL A 319 -2.65 22.86 7.23
N SER A 320 -3.16 24.06 6.92
CA SER A 320 -4.18 24.72 7.74
C SER A 320 -5.58 24.08 7.62
N GLU A 321 -5.83 23.32 6.55
CA GLU A 321 -7.06 22.55 6.36
C GLU A 321 -7.03 21.18 7.09
N MET A 322 -5.88 20.79 7.67
CA MET A 322 -5.76 19.52 8.39
C MET A 322 -6.48 19.59 9.74
N GLY A 323 -7.52 18.78 9.90
CA GLY A 323 -8.18 18.59 11.20
C GLY A 323 -7.34 17.73 12.13
N THR A 324 -7.23 18.14 13.40
CA THR A 324 -6.62 17.31 14.45
C THR A 324 -7.68 16.42 15.08
N VAL A 325 -7.44 15.10 15.07
CA VAL A 325 -8.18 14.16 15.91
C VAL A 325 -7.33 13.88 17.13
N SER A 326 -7.78 14.33 18.30
CA SER A 326 -7.13 14.09 19.59
C SER A 326 -7.90 13.05 20.39
N PHE A 327 -7.18 12.24 21.15
CA PHE A 327 -7.72 11.31 22.14
C PHE A 327 -7.10 11.62 23.50
N GLU A 328 -7.93 11.63 24.56
CA GLU A 328 -7.49 11.87 25.93
C GLU A 328 -7.45 10.53 26.68
N GLU A 329 -6.30 10.20 27.25
CA GLU A 329 -6.12 9.06 28.17
C GLU A 329 -5.66 9.55 29.53
N ASP A 330 -6.20 8.95 30.60
CA ASP A 330 -5.73 9.20 31.96
C ASP A 330 -4.44 8.42 32.24
N ALA A 331 -3.30 9.13 32.23
CA ALA A 331 -1.98 8.56 32.51
C ALA A 331 -1.56 8.67 33.99
N THR A 332 -2.45 9.08 34.90
CA THR A 332 -2.10 9.44 36.30
C THR A 332 -1.36 8.30 37.02
N GLU A 333 -1.81 7.06 36.88
CA GLU A 333 -1.17 5.90 37.51
C GLU A 333 0.24 5.66 36.97
N ILE A 334 0.40 5.73 35.64
CA ILE A 334 1.69 5.53 34.95
C ILE A 334 2.69 6.60 35.39
N VAL A 335 2.26 7.85 35.43
CA VAL A 335 3.07 9.00 35.86
C VAL A 335 3.49 8.85 37.33
N THR A 336 2.56 8.47 38.21
CA THR A 336 2.85 8.28 39.64
C THR A 336 3.86 7.14 39.86
N LEU A 337 3.72 6.04 39.10
CA LEU A 337 4.66 4.93 39.13
C LEU A 337 6.04 5.35 38.60
N ALA A 338 6.11 6.15 37.53
CA ALA A 338 7.35 6.65 36.98
C ALA A 338 8.13 7.52 37.99
N MET A 339 7.43 8.43 38.67
CA MET A 339 8.02 9.29 39.71
C MET A 339 8.52 8.46 40.89
N SER A 340 7.72 7.51 41.39
CA SER A 340 8.11 6.68 42.54
C SER A 340 9.30 5.75 42.25
N ARG A 341 9.55 5.40 40.99
CA ARG A 341 10.73 4.61 40.60
C ARG A 341 12.06 5.36 40.76
N VAL A 342 12.04 6.68 40.79
CA VAL A 342 13.26 7.50 40.90
C VAL A 342 13.35 8.28 42.21
N ALA A 343 12.22 8.48 42.90
CA ALA A 343 12.14 9.21 44.16
C ALA A 343 12.89 8.50 45.29
N ASP A 344 13.39 9.29 46.24
CA ASP A 344 14.06 8.86 47.47
C ASP A 344 15.29 7.96 47.24
N LYS A 345 15.96 8.14 46.10
CA LYS A 345 17.17 7.39 45.71
C LYS A 345 18.42 8.26 45.79
N SER A 346 19.59 7.62 45.76
CA SER A 346 20.83 8.34 45.47
C SER A 346 20.80 8.88 44.03
N LEU A 347 21.55 9.94 43.73
CA LEU A 347 21.58 10.53 42.38
C LEU A 347 21.88 9.49 41.29
N TYR A 348 22.89 8.63 41.51
CA TYR A 348 23.26 7.60 40.53
C TYR A 348 22.18 6.52 40.41
N ASP A 349 21.59 6.07 41.52
CA ASP A 349 20.49 5.09 41.48
C ASP A 349 19.25 5.67 40.80
N ALA A 350 18.97 6.95 40.98
CA ALA A 350 17.87 7.66 40.33
C ALA A 350 18.14 7.81 38.82
N ILE A 351 19.37 8.19 38.41
CA ILE A 351 19.77 8.25 36.99
C ILE A 351 19.69 6.86 36.33
N PHE A 352 20.18 5.82 36.99
CA PHE A 352 20.09 4.44 36.47
C PHE A 352 18.65 3.95 36.41
N ALA A 353 17.81 4.30 37.40
CA ALA A 353 16.38 4.01 37.35
C ALA A 353 15.69 4.74 36.19
N LEU A 354 16.04 6.00 35.92
CA LEU A 354 15.55 6.74 34.75
C LEU A 354 16.01 6.05 33.44
N ALA A 355 17.28 5.68 33.32
CA ALA A 355 17.81 4.97 32.15
C ALA A 355 17.08 3.63 31.88
N LEU A 356 16.62 2.97 32.95
CA LEU A 356 15.89 1.70 32.90
C LEU A 356 14.36 1.83 32.86
N ILE A 357 13.81 3.05 32.88
CA ILE A 357 12.37 3.27 33.07
C ILE A 357 11.50 2.73 31.93
N ALA A 358 12.06 2.73 30.72
CA ALA A 358 11.47 2.20 29.50
C ALA A 358 12.50 1.35 28.73
N ARG A 359 12.08 0.74 27.62
CA ARG A 359 12.92 -0.02 26.70
C ARG A 359 12.57 0.36 25.26
N SER A 360 13.49 0.10 24.33
CA SER A 360 13.16 0.14 22.91
C SER A 360 12.03 -0.86 22.63
N PRO A 361 11.07 -0.51 21.75
CA PRO A 361 9.94 -1.37 21.45
C PRO A 361 10.41 -2.65 20.76
N SER A 362 9.78 -3.78 21.10
CA SER A 362 10.11 -5.06 20.48
C SER A 362 9.67 -5.07 19.02
N VAL A 363 10.57 -5.47 18.11
CA VAL A 363 10.25 -5.62 16.68
C VAL A 363 9.12 -6.62 16.48
N GLU A 364 9.11 -7.72 17.23
CA GLU A 364 8.06 -8.73 17.18
C GLU A 364 6.70 -8.16 17.61
N THR A 365 6.65 -7.49 18.77
CA THR A 365 5.41 -6.86 19.25
C THR A 365 4.91 -5.76 18.31
N LEU A 366 5.81 -4.95 17.73
CA LEU A 366 5.42 -3.92 16.74
C LEU A 366 4.83 -4.55 15.48
N LYS A 367 5.36 -5.69 15.04
CA LYS A 367 4.86 -6.44 13.90
C LYS A 367 3.45 -6.99 14.19
N GLU A 368 3.25 -7.59 15.35
CA GLU A 368 1.94 -8.07 15.80
C GLU A 368 0.92 -6.94 15.89
N GLN A 369 1.31 -5.79 16.45
CA GLN A 369 0.45 -4.61 16.55
C GLN A 369 0.07 -4.06 15.16
N ALA A 370 1.02 -3.92 14.25
CA ALA A 370 0.75 -3.46 12.89
C ALA A 370 -0.20 -4.42 12.15
N GLN A 371 0.03 -5.74 12.24
CA GLN A 371 -0.85 -6.75 11.67
C GLN A 371 -2.27 -6.70 12.30
N TRP A 372 -2.36 -6.52 13.61
CA TRP A 372 -3.65 -6.40 14.30
C TRP A 372 -4.41 -5.15 13.85
N GLN A 373 -3.72 -4.00 13.71
CA GLN A 373 -4.33 -2.75 13.24
C GLN A 373 -4.85 -2.87 11.81
N ARG A 374 -4.15 -3.60 10.92
CA ARG A 374 -4.63 -3.85 9.55
C ARG A 374 -6.00 -4.51 9.49
N VAL A 375 -6.19 -5.54 10.32
CA VAL A 375 -7.42 -6.35 10.30
C VAL A 375 -8.55 -5.67 11.07
N ASN A 376 -8.24 -4.90 12.11
CA ASN A 376 -9.24 -4.44 13.09
C ASN A 376 -9.52 -2.93 13.05
N SER A 377 -8.83 -2.16 12.22
CA SER A 377 -9.02 -0.70 12.13
C SER A 377 -9.54 -0.29 10.76
N ILE A 378 -10.67 0.42 10.70
CA ILE A 378 -11.14 1.06 9.46
C ILE A 378 -10.10 2.06 8.93
N ALA A 379 -9.27 2.64 9.80
CA ALA A 379 -8.22 3.56 9.41
C ALA A 379 -7.11 2.90 8.55
N SER A 380 -6.96 1.56 8.60
CA SER A 380 -6.01 0.84 7.73
C SER A 380 -6.42 0.82 6.26
N LEU A 381 -7.71 1.05 5.97
CA LEU A 381 -8.26 1.13 4.63
C LEU A 381 -8.09 2.52 4.00
N ILE A 382 -7.63 3.50 4.78
CA ILE A 382 -7.45 4.88 4.34
C ILE A 382 -5.97 5.12 4.02
N PRO A 383 -5.61 5.47 2.76
CA PRO A 383 -4.22 5.79 2.40
C PRO A 383 -3.65 6.90 3.29
N MET A 384 -2.51 6.64 3.93
CA MET A 384 -1.88 7.59 4.84
C MET A 384 -0.80 8.37 4.09
N ARG A 385 -0.91 9.71 4.09
CA ARG A 385 0.14 10.62 3.60
C ARG A 385 0.76 11.35 4.79
N HIS A 386 2.07 11.23 4.93
CA HIS A 386 2.82 12.04 5.89
C HIS A 386 3.20 13.36 5.24
N ILE A 387 2.72 14.44 5.83
CA ILE A 387 2.94 15.81 5.36
C ILE A 387 3.84 16.51 6.38
N ASN A 388 4.89 17.21 5.91
CA ASN A 388 5.77 17.98 6.80
C ASN A 388 5.19 19.37 7.11
N ALA A 389 5.88 20.15 7.95
CA ALA A 389 5.45 21.50 8.35
C ALA A 389 5.28 22.48 7.16
N MET A 390 5.85 22.18 5.98
CA MET A 390 5.71 22.97 4.76
C MET A 390 4.61 22.44 3.81
N GLY A 391 3.77 21.49 4.25
CA GLY A 391 2.71 20.94 3.42
C GLY A 391 3.16 19.91 2.38
N ARG A 392 4.44 19.53 2.38
CA ARG A 392 4.98 18.59 1.41
C ARG A 392 4.74 17.16 1.86
N THR A 393 4.25 16.32 0.94
CA THR A 393 4.21 14.87 1.15
C THR A 393 5.64 14.34 1.24
N VAL A 394 6.05 13.88 2.43
CA VAL A 394 7.38 13.29 2.68
C VAL A 394 7.37 11.77 2.63
N ALA A 395 6.19 11.18 2.74
CA ALA A 395 5.97 9.74 2.82
C ALA A 395 4.52 9.39 2.45
N ARG A 396 4.31 8.23 1.82
CA ARG A 396 2.99 7.73 1.38
C ARG A 396 2.90 6.24 1.67
N ASN A 397 1.81 5.82 2.31
CA ASN A 397 1.46 4.43 2.50
C ASN A 397 0.15 4.17 1.75
N ASP A 398 0.27 3.62 0.54
CA ASP A 398 -0.88 3.24 -0.28
C ASP A 398 -1.33 1.81 0.06
N PRO A 399 -2.64 1.57 0.23
CA PRO A 399 -3.18 0.22 0.26
C PRO A 399 -2.79 -0.48 -1.04
N PRO A 400 -2.35 -1.75 -1.01
CA PRO A 400 -2.04 -2.49 -2.23
C PRO A 400 -3.30 -2.64 -3.09
N GLU A 401 -3.19 -2.33 -4.39
CA GLU A 401 -4.27 -2.50 -5.37
C GLU A 401 -4.51 -3.98 -5.71
N ASP A 402 -3.44 -4.77 -5.74
CA ASP A 402 -3.46 -6.22 -5.97
C ASP A 402 -2.69 -6.92 -4.85
N GLY A 403 -3.30 -7.91 -4.20
CA GLY A 403 -2.85 -8.54 -2.96
C GLY A 403 -1.48 -9.23 -2.96
N GLU A 404 -0.56 -8.97 -3.90
CA GLU A 404 0.77 -9.59 -3.94
C GLU A 404 1.90 -8.59 -4.29
N SER A 405 2.88 -8.51 -3.37
CA SER A 405 4.27 -8.02 -3.51
C SER A 405 4.72 -6.66 -2.90
N HIS A 406 3.90 -5.97 -2.11
CA HIS A 406 4.37 -4.83 -1.27
C HIS A 406 4.15 -5.00 0.25
N ASP A 407 3.78 -6.19 0.71
CA ASP A 407 3.31 -6.43 2.08
C ASP A 407 4.36 -6.10 3.17
N GLU A 408 5.62 -6.52 3.01
CA GLU A 408 6.64 -6.34 4.06
C GLU A 408 7.16 -4.90 4.17
N ALA A 409 7.25 -4.18 3.06
CA ALA A 409 7.66 -2.77 3.07
C ALA A 409 6.62 -1.91 3.78
N ASN A 410 5.35 -2.04 3.39
CA ASN A 410 4.24 -1.33 4.02
C ASN A 410 4.05 -1.73 5.49
N LEU A 411 4.22 -3.01 5.81
CA LEU A 411 4.15 -3.48 7.20
C LEU A 411 5.23 -2.82 8.06
N ARG A 412 6.44 -2.69 7.52
CA ARG A 412 7.53 -1.98 8.20
C ARG A 412 7.23 -0.50 8.42
N LEU A 413 6.52 0.16 7.49
CA LEU A 413 6.07 1.55 7.68
C LEU A 413 5.09 1.67 8.85
N GLU A 414 4.12 0.77 8.92
CA GLU A 414 3.14 0.70 10.01
C GLU A 414 3.82 0.39 11.36
N MET A 415 4.83 -0.47 11.37
CA MET A 415 5.64 -0.72 12.58
C MET A 415 6.32 0.56 13.08
N TYR A 416 6.81 1.44 12.21
CA TYR A 416 7.35 2.74 12.64
C TYR A 416 6.27 3.68 13.19
N HIS A 417 5.05 3.62 12.66
CA HIS A 417 3.91 4.35 13.20
C HIS A 417 3.56 3.88 14.62
N CYS A 418 3.43 2.56 14.83
CA CYS A 418 3.23 1.95 16.16
C CYS A 418 4.36 2.34 17.12
N ALA A 419 5.61 2.29 16.67
CA ALA A 419 6.77 2.68 17.48
C ALA A 419 6.69 4.16 17.90
N ASN A 420 6.30 5.06 17.00
CA ASN A 420 6.14 6.49 17.31
C ASN A 420 5.08 6.75 18.38
N GLN A 421 3.94 6.04 18.33
CA GLN A 421 2.91 6.14 19.37
C GLN A 421 3.47 5.69 20.73
N GLY A 422 4.13 4.53 20.78
CA GLY A 422 4.75 4.03 22.01
C GLY A 422 5.86 4.96 22.56
N ARG A 423 6.68 5.55 21.69
CA ARG A 423 7.69 6.56 22.08
C ARG A 423 7.06 7.80 22.69
N SER A 424 5.95 8.28 22.11
CA SER A 424 5.22 9.45 22.60
C SER A 424 4.71 9.22 24.02
N ILE A 425 4.11 8.06 24.28
CA ILE A 425 3.63 7.66 25.61
C ILE A 425 4.81 7.54 26.58
N ASN A 426 5.89 6.85 26.21
CA ASN A 426 7.06 6.70 27.06
C ASN A 426 7.71 8.04 27.41
N ALA A 427 7.83 8.94 26.44
CA ALA A 427 8.39 10.28 26.65
C ALA A 427 7.56 11.08 27.65
N GLN A 428 6.24 11.14 27.44
CA GLN A 428 5.35 12.02 28.21
C GLN A 428 4.95 11.45 29.57
N ALA A 429 4.69 10.13 29.67
CA ALA A 429 4.14 9.50 30.88
C ALA A 429 5.21 8.87 31.78
N LEU A 430 6.39 8.51 31.23
CA LEU A 430 7.46 7.87 32.01
C LEU A 430 8.68 8.76 32.15
N ILE A 431 9.27 9.17 31.03
CA ILE A 431 10.59 9.82 31.01
C ILE A 431 10.52 11.22 31.62
N GLU A 432 9.59 12.06 31.16
CA GLU A 432 9.49 13.44 31.63
C GLU A 432 9.17 13.54 33.12
N PRO A 433 8.15 12.83 33.66
CA PRO A 433 7.85 12.90 35.08
C PRO A 433 8.99 12.41 35.97
N ALA A 434 9.67 11.33 35.58
CA ALA A 434 10.83 10.83 36.31
C ALA A 434 12.01 11.80 36.26
N ARG A 435 12.29 12.41 35.09
CA ARG A 435 13.32 13.45 34.94
C ARG A 435 13.04 14.63 35.86
N LEU A 436 11.80 15.13 35.88
CA LEU A 436 11.39 16.25 36.73
C LEU A 436 11.47 15.88 38.22
N GLN A 437 11.12 14.65 38.60
CA GLN A 437 11.26 14.19 39.98
C GLN A 437 12.73 14.16 40.43
N ILE A 438 13.65 13.68 39.60
CA ILE A 438 15.10 13.72 39.87
C ILE A 438 15.57 15.16 40.10
N LEU A 439 15.11 16.11 39.29
CA LEU A 439 15.49 17.52 39.42
C LEU A 439 14.90 18.21 40.65
N ARG A 440 13.80 17.68 41.21
CA ARG A 440 13.25 18.15 42.49
C ARG A 440 14.11 17.73 43.67
N GLU A 441 14.73 16.55 43.59
CA GLU A 441 15.49 15.95 44.69
C GLU A 441 17.00 16.17 44.59
N HIS A 442 17.52 16.38 43.37
CA HIS A 442 18.95 16.41 43.10
C HIS A 442 19.36 17.54 42.16
N THR A 443 20.61 17.98 42.30
CA THR A 443 21.28 18.84 41.32
C THR A 443 22.21 18.00 40.46
N VAL A 444 21.88 17.81 39.18
CA VAL A 444 22.72 17.06 38.23
C VAL A 444 23.84 17.95 37.70
N ARG A 445 25.08 17.70 38.12
CA ARG A 445 26.27 18.46 37.69
C ARG A 445 26.96 17.77 36.52
N PHE A 446 27.88 18.51 35.90
CA PHE A 446 28.65 18.02 34.76
C PHE A 446 29.53 16.83 35.16
N ASP A 447 30.16 16.92 36.33
CA ASP A 447 31.06 15.87 36.83
C ASP A 447 30.31 14.57 37.19
N ASP A 448 29.05 14.67 37.65
CA ASP A 448 28.21 13.48 37.92
C ASP A 448 27.97 12.69 36.64
N LEU A 449 27.72 13.38 35.54
CA LEU A 449 27.52 12.75 34.22
C LEU A 449 28.85 12.30 33.63
N MET A 450 29.94 13.03 33.88
CA MET A 450 31.28 12.64 33.47
C MET A 450 31.65 11.25 34.01
N ALA A 451 31.30 10.96 35.27
CA ALA A 451 31.54 9.66 35.88
C ALA A 451 30.82 8.49 35.16
N ILE A 452 29.70 8.77 34.46
CA ILE A 452 28.94 7.77 33.69
C ILE A 452 29.53 7.56 32.30
N VAL A 453 30.03 8.63 31.67
CA VAL A 453 30.49 8.59 30.27
C VAL A 453 31.98 8.27 30.13
N GLN A 454 32.75 8.38 31.21
CA GLN A 454 34.15 7.97 31.22
C GLN A 454 34.29 6.45 31.10
N ASN A 455 35.30 6.00 30.35
CA ASN A 455 35.59 4.58 30.11
C ASN A 455 34.39 3.80 29.57
N ASN A 456 33.53 4.46 28.79
CA ASN A 456 32.31 3.88 28.28
C ASN A 456 32.55 3.24 26.90
N PRO A 457 32.24 1.95 26.70
CA PRO A 457 32.53 1.26 25.43
C PRO A 457 31.72 1.79 24.24
N PHE A 458 30.60 2.48 24.49
CA PHE A 458 29.81 3.13 23.44
C PHE A 458 30.40 4.48 23.02
N ILE A 459 31.26 5.09 23.84
CA ILE A 459 31.77 6.45 23.62
C ILE A 459 33.21 6.38 23.12
N PRO A 460 33.50 6.92 21.92
CA PRO A 460 34.86 6.99 21.40
C PRO A 460 35.74 7.88 22.30
N PRO A 461 37.02 7.51 22.51
CA PRO A 461 37.92 8.30 23.34
C PRO A 461 37.99 9.78 22.93
N GLY A 462 37.90 10.68 23.91
CA GLY A 462 37.97 12.13 23.71
C GLY A 462 36.63 12.81 23.41
N ARG A 463 35.52 12.05 23.37
CA ARG A 463 34.16 12.59 23.13
C ARG A 463 33.29 12.66 24.38
N GLU A 464 33.79 12.23 25.53
CA GLU A 464 33.06 12.12 26.79
C GLU A 464 32.44 13.47 27.21
N LYS A 465 33.17 14.57 27.02
CA LYS A 465 32.70 15.92 27.35
C LYS A 465 31.49 16.36 26.52
N PHE A 466 31.37 15.92 25.27
CA PHE A 466 30.21 16.21 24.44
C PHE A 466 28.97 15.49 24.96
N PHE A 467 29.11 14.19 25.30
CA PHE A 467 28.03 13.42 25.91
C PHE A 467 27.60 14.01 27.26
N ALA A 468 28.53 14.27 28.17
CA ALA A 468 28.20 14.84 29.47
C ALA A 468 27.50 16.20 29.37
N ARG A 469 27.92 17.08 28.44
CA ARG A 469 27.24 18.37 28.18
C ARG A 469 25.84 18.18 27.60
N GLY A 470 25.68 17.31 26.60
CA GLY A 470 24.40 17.04 25.97
C GLY A 470 23.40 16.41 26.95
N LEU A 471 23.85 15.46 27.77
CA LEU A 471 23.04 14.85 28.81
C LEU A 471 22.63 15.88 29.88
N GLN A 472 23.55 16.75 30.31
CA GLN A 472 23.23 17.83 31.25
C GLN A 472 22.20 18.81 30.68
N ALA A 473 22.33 19.16 29.41
CA ALA A 473 21.42 20.08 28.73
C ALA A 473 19.98 19.55 28.76
N GLY A 474 19.76 18.26 28.47
CA GLY A 474 18.42 17.67 28.56
C GLY A 474 17.88 17.57 30.00
N PHE A 475 18.74 17.33 31.01
CA PHE A 475 18.32 17.49 32.41
C PHE A 475 17.86 18.92 32.71
N ARG A 476 18.40 19.94 32.04
CA ARG A 476 18.00 21.34 32.19
C ARG A 476 16.89 21.78 31.23
N SER A 477 16.26 20.83 30.53
CA SER A 477 15.25 21.11 29.48
C SER A 477 15.79 21.95 28.31
N ASP A 478 17.11 22.06 28.14
CA ASP A 478 17.74 22.66 26.96
C ASP A 478 17.94 21.58 25.89
N PHE A 479 16.82 21.13 25.32
CA PHE A 479 16.84 20.10 24.29
C PHE A 479 17.45 20.60 22.98
N ALA A 480 17.35 21.90 22.67
CA ALA A 480 18.05 22.47 21.52
C ALA A 480 19.56 22.19 21.60
N THR A 481 20.21 22.52 22.72
CA THR A 481 21.63 22.19 22.92
C THR A 481 21.87 20.69 22.98
N ALA A 482 21.01 19.94 23.70
CA ALA A 482 21.17 18.49 23.84
C ALA A 482 21.18 17.77 22.48
N ILE A 483 20.22 18.07 21.62
CA ILE A 483 20.05 17.42 20.32
C ILE A 483 21.20 17.75 19.37
N HIS A 484 21.59 19.02 19.25
CA HIS A 484 22.71 19.43 18.39
C HIS A 484 24.05 18.85 18.84
N LEU A 485 24.23 18.58 20.13
CA LEU A 485 25.43 17.92 20.64
C LEU A 485 25.36 16.40 20.45
N LEU A 486 24.27 15.76 20.88
CA LEU A 486 24.20 14.30 21.02
C LEU A 486 24.00 13.59 19.68
N ILE A 487 23.22 14.11 18.72
CA ILE A 487 22.98 13.43 17.43
C ILE A 487 24.30 13.13 16.70
N PRO A 488 25.20 14.10 16.46
CA PRO A 488 26.46 13.82 15.78
C PRO A 488 27.37 12.87 16.57
N GLN A 489 27.29 12.89 17.91
CA GLN A 489 28.09 11.99 18.74
C GLN A 489 27.56 10.56 18.69
N VAL A 490 26.24 10.35 18.74
CA VAL A 490 25.63 9.02 18.59
C VAL A 490 25.92 8.44 17.21
N GLU A 491 25.85 9.25 16.14
CA GLU A 491 26.25 8.83 14.80
C GLU A 491 27.71 8.37 14.75
N ASN A 492 28.62 9.08 15.42
CA ASN A 492 30.01 8.63 15.51
C ASN A 492 30.20 7.39 16.41
N SER A 493 29.48 7.29 17.53
CA SER A 493 29.49 6.11 18.40
C SER A 493 29.04 4.85 17.67
N ILE A 494 28.03 4.94 16.80
CA ILE A 494 27.58 3.80 15.98
C ILE A 494 28.70 3.33 15.05
N ARG A 495 29.42 4.25 14.41
CA ARG A 495 30.61 3.88 13.61
C ARG A 495 31.70 3.25 14.47
N TYR A 496 31.97 3.81 15.64
CA TYR A 496 32.97 3.27 16.56
C TYR A 496 32.66 1.84 17.03
N VAL A 497 31.39 1.55 17.35
CA VAL A 497 30.94 0.19 17.71
C VAL A 497 31.11 -0.80 16.55
N LEU A 498 30.89 -0.35 15.30
CA LEU A 498 31.15 -1.15 14.10
C LEU A 498 32.64 -1.41 13.88
N GLU A 499 33.48 -0.38 14.05
CA GLU A 499 34.93 -0.48 13.94
C GLU A 499 35.52 -1.44 14.98
N GLN A 500 35.00 -1.43 16.22
CA GLN A 500 35.37 -2.38 17.26
C GLN A 500 35.07 -3.85 16.88
N GLN A 501 34.14 -4.07 15.95
CA GLN A 501 33.82 -5.40 15.38
C GLN A 501 34.59 -5.70 14.10
N GLY A 502 35.51 -4.83 13.68
CA GLY A 502 36.30 -4.98 12.46
C GLY A 502 35.54 -4.60 11.18
N VAL A 503 34.39 -3.92 11.28
CA VAL A 503 33.63 -3.46 10.11
C VAL A 503 34.22 -2.15 9.59
N ILE A 504 34.48 -2.08 8.29
CA ILE A 504 35.00 -0.86 7.65
C ILE A 504 33.86 0.14 7.43
N THR A 505 33.89 1.24 8.18
CA THR A 505 32.87 2.30 8.21
C THR A 505 33.18 3.48 7.28
N SER A 506 34.13 3.32 6.38
CA SER A 506 34.49 4.31 5.36
C SER A 506 34.50 3.68 3.95
N GLY A 507 34.46 4.50 2.92
CA GLY A 507 34.58 4.04 1.54
C GLY A 507 35.37 5.00 0.67
N LEU A 508 36.07 4.45 -0.32
CA LEU A 508 36.78 5.20 -1.34
C LEU A 508 35.85 5.47 -2.52
N ASP A 509 35.84 6.71 -3.01
CA ASP A 509 35.17 7.05 -4.25
C ASP A 509 36.08 6.83 -5.48
N HIS A 510 35.56 7.15 -6.67
CA HIS A 510 36.26 7.00 -7.95
C HIS A 510 37.49 7.92 -8.10
N GLU A 511 37.62 8.94 -7.26
CA GLU A 511 38.76 9.86 -7.20
C GLU A 511 39.77 9.45 -6.12
N GLY A 512 39.49 8.41 -5.34
CA GLY A 512 40.32 7.93 -4.24
C GLY A 512 40.12 8.72 -2.94
N ILE A 513 39.06 9.52 -2.82
CA ILE A 513 38.68 10.23 -1.60
C ILE A 513 37.98 9.24 -0.66
N GLN A 514 38.42 9.19 0.60
CA GLN A 514 37.86 8.30 1.60
C GLN A 514 36.85 9.07 2.47
N ASP A 515 35.58 8.70 2.35
CA ASP A 515 34.49 9.29 3.14
C ASP A 515 33.95 8.30 4.17
N GLU A 516 33.57 8.84 5.32
CA GLU A 516 32.85 8.12 6.37
C GLU A 516 31.44 7.76 5.90
N ARG A 517 30.95 6.57 6.25
CA ARG A 517 29.56 6.18 5.98
C ARG A 517 28.63 6.93 6.93
N ASP A 518 27.62 7.58 6.35
CA ASP A 518 26.60 8.30 7.12
C ASP A 518 25.68 7.37 7.91
N LEU A 519 24.92 7.96 8.84
CA LEU A 519 23.96 7.23 9.67
C LEU A 519 22.85 6.52 8.87
N ASN A 520 22.45 7.11 7.72
CA ASN A 520 21.41 6.51 6.87
C ASN A 520 21.86 5.13 6.38
N ARG A 521 23.14 5.00 6.03
CA ARG A 521 23.71 3.73 5.57
C ARG A 521 23.98 2.78 6.72
N THR A 522 24.58 3.24 7.82
CA THR A 522 24.99 2.34 8.92
C THR A 522 23.79 1.68 9.62
N LEU A 523 22.63 2.33 9.65
CA LEU A 523 21.41 1.75 10.25
C LEU A 523 20.51 1.01 9.23
N ARG A 524 20.74 1.15 7.92
CA ARG A 524 19.85 0.57 6.88
C ARG A 524 20.45 -0.65 6.19
N LEU A 525 21.72 -0.59 5.82
CA LEU A 525 22.32 -1.62 4.96
C LEU A 525 22.69 -2.86 5.80
N PRO A 526 22.34 -4.09 5.36
CA PRO A 526 22.55 -5.30 6.14
C PRO A 526 24.01 -5.51 6.59
N GLU A 527 25.00 -5.09 5.79
CA GLU A 527 26.42 -5.23 6.14
C GLU A 527 26.83 -4.42 7.38
N PHE A 528 26.08 -3.39 7.76
CA PHE A 528 26.31 -2.59 8.97
C PHE A 528 25.25 -2.89 10.04
N ALA A 529 23.98 -2.97 9.64
CA ALA A 529 22.88 -3.21 10.56
C ALA A 529 22.98 -4.57 11.25
N GLY A 530 23.39 -5.63 10.54
CA GLY A 530 23.56 -6.97 11.12
C GLY A 530 24.56 -7.02 12.29
N PRO A 531 25.81 -6.56 12.11
CA PRO A 531 26.78 -6.45 13.20
C PRO A 531 26.30 -5.56 14.37
N LEU A 532 25.61 -4.45 14.07
CA LEU A 532 25.01 -3.61 15.11
C LEU A 532 23.95 -4.38 15.92
N MET A 533 23.08 -5.15 15.26
CA MET A 533 22.05 -5.95 15.93
C MET A 533 22.68 -7.03 16.82
N ALA A 534 23.81 -7.62 16.43
CA ALA A 534 24.52 -8.59 17.25
C ALA A 534 25.07 -7.99 18.55
N THR A 535 25.38 -6.68 18.57
CA THR A 535 25.98 -5.99 19.73
C THR A 535 24.95 -5.22 20.57
N LEU A 536 24.03 -4.52 19.92
CA LEU A 536 23.06 -3.62 20.54
C LEU A 536 21.66 -4.23 20.67
N GLY A 537 21.39 -5.33 19.96
CA GLY A 537 20.07 -5.96 19.85
C GLY A 537 19.22 -5.40 18.72
N GLU A 538 18.35 -6.23 18.17
CA GLU A 538 17.46 -5.89 17.05
C GLU A 538 16.53 -4.71 17.37
N ASP A 539 15.88 -4.77 18.52
CA ASP A 539 14.91 -3.76 18.98
C ASP A 539 15.50 -2.35 19.01
N LEU A 540 16.72 -2.21 19.55
CA LEU A 540 17.41 -0.93 19.65
C LEU A 540 17.83 -0.40 18.28
N VAL A 541 18.32 -1.27 17.38
CA VAL A 541 18.71 -0.85 16.02
C VAL A 541 17.48 -0.42 15.22
N PHE A 542 16.37 -1.15 15.34
CA PHE A 542 15.10 -0.77 14.73
C PHE A 542 14.57 0.55 15.28
N ASP A 543 14.67 0.75 16.59
CA ASP A 543 14.25 1.97 17.29
C ASP A 543 15.07 3.19 16.84
N LEU A 544 16.40 3.09 16.85
CA LEU A 544 17.31 4.14 16.36
C LEU A 544 17.03 4.49 14.90
N ARG A 545 16.78 3.49 14.06
CA ARG A 545 16.44 3.70 12.64
C ARG A 545 15.16 4.51 12.48
N GLY A 546 14.09 4.11 13.17
CA GLY A 546 12.80 4.82 13.16
C GLY A 546 12.90 6.22 13.76
N LEU A 547 13.71 6.41 14.80
CA LEU A 547 13.83 7.70 15.48
C LEU A 547 14.68 8.71 14.70
N LEU A 548 15.76 8.27 14.06
CA LEU A 548 16.78 9.16 13.50
C LEU A 548 16.66 9.37 11.99
N ILE A 549 16.34 8.34 11.21
CA ILE A 549 16.55 8.38 9.74
C ILE A 549 15.35 8.01 8.86
N GLU A 550 14.33 7.35 9.40
CA GLU A 550 13.18 6.95 8.59
C GLU A 550 12.18 8.10 8.46
N ARG A 551 11.77 8.40 7.22
CA ARG A 551 10.78 9.45 6.90
C ARG A 551 9.38 9.16 7.44
N HIS A 552 9.04 7.88 7.58
CA HIS A 552 7.81 7.42 8.23
C HIS A 552 7.97 7.27 9.76
N GLY A 553 9.20 7.41 10.24
CA GLY A 553 9.54 7.54 11.65
C GLY A 553 9.59 9.01 12.09
N ALA A 554 10.46 9.35 13.04
CA ALA A 554 10.63 10.72 13.49
C ALA A 554 11.67 11.52 12.68
N ASN A 555 12.49 10.84 11.87
CA ASN A 555 13.51 11.44 10.97
C ASN A 555 14.44 12.49 11.64
N LEU A 556 14.63 12.40 12.96
CA LEU A 556 15.12 13.51 13.78
C LEU A 556 16.52 13.99 13.36
N ARG A 557 17.40 13.06 12.95
CA ARG A 557 18.76 13.40 12.52
C ARG A 557 18.76 14.19 11.22
N ASN A 558 17.95 13.79 10.25
CA ASN A 558 17.89 14.48 8.96
C ASN A 558 17.23 15.86 9.11
N ASP A 559 16.13 15.93 9.89
CA ASP A 559 15.44 17.21 10.12
C ASP A 559 16.31 18.21 10.87
N THR A 560 17.07 17.75 11.87
CA THR A 560 18.05 18.59 12.59
C THR A 560 19.19 19.04 11.65
N ALA A 561 19.81 18.11 10.91
CA ALA A 561 20.96 18.42 10.05
C ALA A 561 20.62 19.36 8.89
N HIS A 562 19.38 19.32 8.40
CA HIS A 562 18.89 20.19 7.33
C HIS A 562 18.24 21.49 7.84
N GLY A 563 18.17 21.70 9.16
CA GLY A 563 17.55 22.89 9.74
C GLY A 563 16.05 22.99 9.51
N LEU A 564 15.36 21.83 9.44
CA LEU A 564 13.92 21.75 9.20
C LEU A 564 13.10 21.85 10.49
N LEU A 565 13.74 21.71 11.66
CA LEU A 565 13.10 21.89 12.97
C LEU A 565 13.13 23.37 13.38
N ASP A 566 11.96 23.90 13.74
CA ASP A 566 11.88 25.19 14.43
C ASP A 566 12.29 25.07 15.92
N TYR A 567 12.43 26.21 16.60
CA TYR A 567 12.90 26.21 18.00
C TYR A 567 11.96 25.45 18.95
N SER A 568 10.64 25.57 18.77
CA SER A 568 9.63 24.84 19.55
C SER A 568 9.69 23.33 19.32
N SER A 569 10.06 22.89 18.13
CA SER A 569 10.14 21.48 17.75
C SER A 569 11.21 20.72 18.54
N PHE A 570 12.21 21.40 19.13
CA PHE A 570 13.17 20.76 20.02
C PHE A 570 12.56 20.29 21.36
N TYR A 571 11.35 20.76 21.71
CA TYR A 571 10.63 20.36 22.92
C TYR A 571 9.59 19.25 22.65
N SER A 572 9.64 18.66 21.45
CA SER A 572 8.79 17.54 21.06
C SER A 572 9.20 16.22 21.71
N TYR A 573 8.27 15.26 21.75
CA TYR A 573 8.52 13.94 22.33
C TYR A 573 9.72 13.18 21.68
N PRO A 574 10.00 13.27 20.35
CA PRO A 574 11.16 12.59 19.76
C PRO A 574 12.49 13.10 20.32
N CYS A 575 12.58 14.41 20.60
CA CYS A 575 13.80 15.01 21.17
C CYS A 575 14.04 14.52 22.60
N LEU A 576 13.00 14.56 23.44
CA LEU A 576 13.07 14.03 24.80
C LEU A 576 13.41 12.53 24.82
N TYR A 577 12.74 11.74 23.96
CA TYR A 577 12.97 10.31 23.85
C TYR A 577 14.40 10.00 23.38
N PHE A 578 14.92 10.72 22.38
CA PHE A 578 16.30 10.55 21.92
C PHE A 578 17.32 10.88 23.00
N TRP A 579 17.11 11.97 23.75
CA TRP A 579 17.96 12.32 24.89
C TRP A 579 17.98 11.19 25.94
N TRP A 580 16.81 10.66 26.30
CA TRP A 580 16.70 9.55 27.24
C TRP A 580 17.34 8.27 26.70
N LEU A 581 17.14 7.95 25.43
CA LEU A 581 17.75 6.78 24.80
C LEU A 581 19.27 6.89 24.82
N THR A 582 19.80 8.09 24.60
CA THR A 582 21.25 8.37 24.72
C THR A 582 21.74 8.19 26.16
N LEU A 583 20.99 8.67 27.16
CA LEU A 583 21.29 8.43 28.57
C LEU A 583 21.34 6.92 28.87
N ARG A 584 20.34 6.17 28.38
CA ARG A 584 20.27 4.72 28.51
C ARG A 584 21.50 4.03 27.92
N LEU A 585 21.88 4.38 26.68
CA LEU A 585 23.07 3.83 26.02
C LEU A 585 24.34 4.06 26.85
N CYS A 586 24.46 5.23 27.49
CA CYS A 586 25.59 5.52 28.36
C CYS A 586 25.53 4.73 29.68
N CYS A 587 24.37 4.60 30.30
CA CYS A 587 24.24 3.92 31.59
C CYS A 587 24.33 2.39 31.49
N MET A 588 23.89 1.78 30.40
CA MET A 588 23.78 0.31 30.27
C MET A 588 25.10 -0.43 30.53
N PRO A 589 26.25 -0.06 29.95
CA PRO A 589 27.53 -0.71 30.25
C PRO A 589 27.92 -0.62 31.73
N VAL A 590 27.66 0.54 32.35
CA VAL A 590 27.97 0.78 33.78
C VAL A 590 27.10 -0.10 34.68
N ILE A 591 25.79 -0.15 34.41
CA ILE A 591 24.84 -0.98 35.15
C ILE A 591 25.21 -2.46 35.04
N THR A 592 25.57 -2.94 33.84
CA THR A 592 25.98 -4.33 33.63
C THR A 592 27.25 -4.67 34.40
N ALA A 593 28.26 -3.78 34.38
CA ALA A 593 29.50 -3.98 35.12
C ALA A 593 29.26 -4.02 36.65
N LEU A 594 28.41 -3.13 37.18
CA LEU A 594 28.05 -3.14 38.60
C LEU A 594 27.33 -4.42 39.02
N ARG A 595 26.42 -4.94 38.18
CA ARG A 595 25.74 -6.22 38.44
C ARG A 595 26.71 -7.40 38.48
N GLN A 596 27.61 -7.50 37.50
CA GLN A 596 28.62 -8.56 37.45
C GLN A 596 29.54 -8.52 38.68
N GLN A 597 29.94 -7.32 39.12
CA GLN A 597 30.72 -7.16 40.35
C GLN A 597 29.94 -7.61 41.59
N SER A 598 28.64 -7.26 41.69
CA SER A 598 27.81 -7.69 42.82
C SER A 598 27.57 -9.21 42.86
N GLU A 599 27.42 -9.85 41.71
CA GLU A 599 27.25 -11.31 41.59
C GLU A 599 28.55 -12.05 41.95
N GLN A 600 29.71 -11.55 41.51
CA GLN A 600 31.01 -12.12 41.87
C GLN A 600 31.32 -12.00 43.37
N VAL A 601 30.96 -10.89 44.01
CA VAL A 601 31.14 -10.70 45.45
C VAL A 601 30.24 -11.65 46.25
N ALA A 602 28.99 -11.87 45.80
CA ALA A 602 28.09 -12.83 46.41
C ALA A 602 28.63 -14.27 46.34
N ASP A 603 29.12 -14.72 45.17
CA ASP A 603 29.71 -16.06 44.98
C ASP A 603 30.98 -16.28 45.82
N THR A 604 31.80 -15.24 46.06
CA THR A 604 33.00 -15.36 46.91
C THR A 604 32.69 -15.41 48.42
N SER A 605 31.50 -14.98 48.83
CA SER A 605 31.08 -14.98 50.24
C SER A 605 30.49 -16.32 50.72
N ASP A 606 30.14 -17.22 49.79
CA ASP A 606 29.60 -18.56 50.04
C ASP A 606 30.66 -19.70 49.93
N ALA A 607 31.95 -19.37 49.78
CA ALA A 607 33.02 -20.36 49.84
C ALA A 607 33.32 -20.76 51.31
N PRO A 608 33.34 -22.07 51.67
CA PRO A 608 33.57 -22.48 53.05
C PRO A 608 35.00 -22.16 53.49
N THR A 609 35.13 -21.46 54.61
CA THR A 609 36.40 -21.27 55.33
C THR A 609 37.00 -22.62 55.70
N GLU A 610 38.14 -22.98 55.11
CA GLU A 610 38.94 -24.13 55.56
C GLU A 610 39.52 -23.84 56.95
N ASP A 611 39.07 -24.60 57.94
CA ASP A 611 39.65 -24.70 59.28
C ASP A 611 41.09 -25.25 59.20
N HIS A 612 42.09 -24.40 59.43
CA HIS A 612 43.44 -24.86 59.76
C HIS A 612 43.50 -25.29 61.23
N ASN A 613 43.29 -26.58 61.46
CA ASN A 613 43.50 -27.20 62.77
C ASN A 613 44.99 -27.60 62.92
N ASN A 614 45.62 -27.04 63.96
CA ASN A 614 46.96 -27.36 64.46
C ASN A 614 47.07 -28.86 64.85
N GLN A 615 48.11 -29.54 64.37
CA GLN A 615 48.73 -30.66 65.10
C GLN A 615 50.23 -30.48 65.14
N ASP A 616 50.72 -30.37 66.37
CA ASP A 616 52.10 -30.16 66.78
C ASP A 616 52.68 -31.49 67.31
N GLY A 617 53.99 -31.68 67.13
CA GLY A 617 54.80 -32.75 67.74
C GLY A 617 55.13 -33.92 66.78
N GLY A 618 56.39 -34.29 66.52
CA GLY A 618 57.63 -34.01 67.23
C GLY A 618 58.40 -35.32 67.44
N SER A 619 59.59 -35.39 66.84
CA SER A 619 60.74 -36.29 67.13
C SER A 619 60.63 -37.80 66.90
N GLY A 620 61.46 -38.27 65.96
CA GLY A 620 62.08 -39.59 65.99
C GLY A 620 63.49 -39.53 66.60
N GLU A 621 64.06 -40.73 66.76
CA GLU A 621 65.32 -41.16 67.41
C GLU A 621 65.18 -41.44 68.92
N GLY A 622 65.41 -42.63 69.45
CA GLY A 622 65.85 -43.93 68.94
C GLY A 622 66.53 -44.67 70.11
N VAL A 623 66.36 -46.01 70.19
CA VAL A 623 67.32 -46.98 70.79
C VAL A 623 67.54 -46.83 72.32
N GLN A 624 67.17 -47.74 73.25
CA GLN A 624 67.56 -49.15 73.45
C GLN A 624 66.94 -49.70 74.78
N PRO A 625 67.18 -50.95 75.25
CA PRO A 625 66.12 -51.97 75.37
C PRO A 625 65.92 -52.55 76.79
N GLU A 626 64.70 -53.03 77.06
CA GLU A 626 64.35 -54.40 77.50
C GLU A 626 62.83 -54.57 77.45
#